data_AF-A0A7X5IMX7-F1
#
_entry.id   AF-A0A7X5IMX7-F1
#
_cell.length_a   1.000
_cell.length_b   1.000
_cell.length_c   1.000
_cell.angle_alpha   90.00
_cell.angle_beta   90.00
_cell.angle_gamma   90.00
#
_symmetry.space_group_name_H-M   'P 1'
#
loop_
_entity.id
_entity.type
_entity.pdbx_description
1 polymer ?
#
loop_
_entity_poly.entity_id
_entity_poly.type
_entity_poly.pdbx_seq_one_letter_code
_entity_poly.pdbx_strand_id
1 'polypeptide(L)'
;MNRSKIEWCDHTWNPISGCRHNCPYCYARRMTARFAGDVRLNLMAKKDYSLVPAADGGADLYVLDEQMRNETGSPLVYPFGFEPTFHKYRMNIPEKLKMGNNIFVGAMADVFGEWVPDEWIKEILAACMRTPIHNYLFLTKNPERYERIDAAGILPTDEKLWYGSTITKPEDKCFISNVHNTFWSIEPIHAPFRMWEKDEFSPGWVIIGAETGRNKDKVIPQKEWIEDIAEWCEKSNVPVFMKDSLIPIIGEKNMRREFPKQLQRSEISPKMKEKLFGICAGCGVHLKKSDMITLLARSKRGEQPKQFGFMCKDCFEKMCSKMGIDMPELAGLEKNIILQIQKRRNDDEKKNY
;
A
#
# COMPACT_ATOMS: atom_id res chain seq x y z
N MET A 1 -9.70 -8.07 -4.45
CA MET A 1 -9.20 -6.69 -4.29
C MET A 1 -8.28 -6.42 -5.45
N ASN A 2 -8.57 -5.41 -6.26
CA ASN A 2 -7.75 -5.10 -7.44
C ASN A 2 -6.53 -4.27 -7.03
N ARG A 3 -5.47 -4.34 -7.82
CA ARG A 3 -4.33 -3.43 -7.65
C ARG A 3 -4.78 -1.99 -7.80
N SER A 4 -4.24 -1.13 -6.97
CA SER A 4 -4.50 0.31 -6.99
C SER A 4 -3.86 0.96 -8.22
N LYS A 5 -4.41 2.09 -8.64
CA LYS A 5 -3.74 3.04 -9.55
C LYS A 5 -3.03 4.16 -8.80
N ILE A 6 -3.19 4.22 -7.49
CA ILE A 6 -2.49 5.18 -6.63
C ILE A 6 -1.06 4.68 -6.50
N GLU A 7 -0.11 5.47 -6.99
CA GLU A 7 1.26 5.04 -7.27
C GLU A 7 2.06 4.62 -6.02
N TRP A 8 1.62 5.06 -4.85
CA TRP A 8 2.29 4.83 -3.57
C TRP A 8 1.67 3.70 -2.74
N CYS A 9 0.66 2.99 -3.26
CA CYS A 9 0.10 1.80 -2.60
C CYS A 9 -0.21 0.66 -3.59
N ASP A 10 -0.16 -0.58 -3.10
CA ASP A 10 -0.46 -1.76 -3.92
C ASP A 10 -1.98 -1.96 -4.08
N HIS A 11 -2.73 -1.69 -3.00
CA HIS A 11 -4.15 -1.94 -2.91
C HIS A 11 -4.87 -0.85 -2.11
N THR A 12 -6.16 -0.65 -2.41
CA THR A 12 -7.04 0.21 -1.61
C THR A 12 -8.09 -0.61 -0.89
N TRP A 13 -8.25 -0.42 0.41
CA TRP A 13 -9.31 -1.00 1.21
C TRP A 13 -10.31 0.07 1.61
N ASN A 14 -11.59 -0.09 1.27
CA ASN A 14 -12.63 0.91 1.52
C ASN A 14 -13.72 0.32 2.44
N PRO A 15 -13.43 0.15 3.75
CA PRO A 15 -14.44 -0.23 4.74
C PRO A 15 -15.48 0.89 4.91
N ILE A 16 -15.07 2.15 4.71
CA ILE A 16 -15.98 3.30 4.59
C ILE A 16 -15.90 3.82 3.15
N SER A 17 -17.04 4.28 2.62
CA SER A 17 -17.08 5.14 1.43
C SER A 17 -17.84 6.42 1.74
N GLY A 18 -17.57 7.48 0.98
CA GLY A 18 -18.20 8.78 1.18
C GLY A 18 -17.49 9.65 2.21
N CYS A 19 -17.61 10.97 2.05
CA CYS A 19 -17.13 11.95 3.02
C CYS A 19 -17.94 13.24 2.92
N ARG A 20 -18.00 14.01 4.02
CA ARG A 20 -18.72 15.29 4.06
C ARG A 20 -17.84 16.50 3.72
N HIS A 21 -16.56 16.29 3.39
CA HIS A 21 -15.69 17.37 2.91
C HIS A 21 -16.11 17.87 1.53
N ASN A 22 -16.25 19.18 1.36
CA ASN A 22 -16.68 19.76 0.08
C ASN A 22 -15.52 20.13 -0.86
N CYS A 23 -14.58 19.19 -1.11
CA CYS A 23 -13.41 19.48 -1.94
C CYS A 23 -13.79 19.58 -3.43
N PRO A 24 -13.45 20.69 -4.13
CA PRO A 24 -13.81 20.89 -5.55
C PRO A 24 -13.11 19.90 -6.50
N TYR A 25 -11.96 19.37 -6.10
CA TYR A 25 -11.14 18.45 -6.88
C TYR A 25 -11.36 16.95 -6.55
N CYS A 26 -12.36 16.62 -5.72
CA CYS A 26 -12.54 15.25 -5.20
C CYS A 26 -12.80 14.22 -6.32
N TYR A 27 -11.84 13.32 -6.57
CA TYR A 27 -12.05 12.21 -7.51
C TYR A 27 -13.05 11.19 -6.97
N ALA A 28 -13.04 10.95 -5.65
CA ALA A 28 -13.89 9.95 -5.01
C ALA A 28 -15.38 10.30 -5.18
N ARG A 29 -15.75 11.58 -4.98
CA ARG A 29 -17.11 12.10 -5.20
C ARG A 29 -17.60 11.90 -6.63
N ARG A 30 -16.72 12.15 -7.62
CA ARG A 30 -17.05 11.92 -9.04
C ARG A 30 -17.20 10.43 -9.36
N MET A 31 -16.37 9.59 -8.75
CA MET A 31 -16.43 8.16 -8.98
C MET A 31 -17.66 7.52 -8.34
N THR A 32 -18.06 7.92 -7.13
CA THR A 32 -19.28 7.38 -6.50
C THR A 32 -20.52 7.71 -7.31
N ALA A 33 -20.64 8.92 -7.84
CA ALA A 33 -21.75 9.32 -8.71
C ALA A 33 -21.92 8.39 -9.94
N ARG A 34 -20.82 7.79 -10.44
CA ARG A 34 -20.86 6.86 -11.58
C ARG A 34 -21.32 5.44 -11.20
N PHE A 35 -21.08 5.00 -9.97
CA PHE A 35 -21.28 3.62 -9.53
C PHE A 35 -22.31 3.47 -8.39
N ALA A 36 -23.13 4.49 -8.17
CA ALA A 36 -24.17 4.49 -7.15
C ALA A 36 -25.49 3.82 -7.57
N GLY A 37 -25.72 3.66 -8.88
CA GLY A 37 -27.02 3.24 -9.40
C GLY A 37 -28.08 4.32 -9.14
N ASP A 38 -29.34 3.91 -8.99
CA ASP A 38 -30.42 4.84 -8.59
C ASP A 38 -30.51 4.93 -7.07
N VAL A 39 -29.92 5.99 -6.52
CA VAL A 39 -29.92 6.24 -5.07
C VAL A 39 -31.33 6.35 -4.51
N ARG A 40 -32.32 6.83 -5.27
CA ARG A 40 -33.71 6.96 -4.78
C ARG A 40 -34.31 5.59 -4.50
N LEU A 41 -34.09 4.63 -5.40
CA LEU A 41 -34.54 3.25 -5.22
C LEU A 41 -33.79 2.57 -4.07
N ASN A 42 -32.48 2.79 -3.98
CA ASN A 42 -31.66 2.22 -2.90
C ASN A 42 -32.12 2.68 -1.52
N LEU A 43 -32.52 3.95 -1.37
CA LEU A 43 -33.07 4.50 -0.11
C LEU A 43 -34.44 3.93 0.27
N MET A 44 -35.18 3.35 -0.68
CA MET A 44 -36.46 2.67 -0.39
C MET A 44 -36.23 1.26 0.16
N ALA A 45 -35.07 0.65 -0.09
CA ALA A 45 -34.69 -0.69 0.36
C ALA A 45 -34.24 -0.71 1.84
N LYS A 46 -35.07 -0.17 2.75
CA LYS A 46 -34.76 0.01 4.19
C LYS A 46 -34.43 -1.27 4.96
N LYS A 47 -34.67 -2.45 4.38
CA LYS A 47 -34.30 -3.74 4.98
C LYS A 47 -32.85 -4.12 4.72
N ASP A 48 -32.20 -3.47 3.76
CA ASP A 48 -30.87 -3.84 3.27
C ASP A 48 -29.75 -3.04 3.95
N TYR A 49 -30.11 -2.09 4.82
CA TYR A 49 -29.17 -1.25 5.55
C TYR A 49 -29.74 -0.84 6.91
N SER A 50 -28.84 -0.46 7.82
CA SER A 50 -29.20 0.20 9.08
C SER A 50 -28.65 1.62 9.14
N LEU A 51 -29.21 2.42 10.03
CA LEU A 51 -28.77 3.78 10.31
C LEU A 51 -28.15 3.84 11.69
N VAL A 52 -27.08 4.62 11.83
CA VAL A 52 -26.45 4.94 13.12
C VAL A 52 -26.24 6.44 13.25
N PRO A 53 -26.29 7.00 14.48
CA PRO A 53 -25.98 8.41 14.68
C PRO A 53 -24.56 8.75 14.21
N ALA A 54 -24.41 9.89 13.54
CA ALA A 54 -23.09 10.43 13.21
C ALA A 54 -22.41 11.01 14.46
N ALA A 55 -21.08 10.91 14.53
CA ALA A 55 -20.32 11.40 15.69
C ALA A 55 -20.28 12.93 15.80
N ASP A 56 -20.53 13.64 14.70
CA ASP A 56 -20.64 15.11 14.64
C ASP A 56 -22.03 15.63 15.02
N GLY A 57 -22.98 14.74 15.36
CA GLY A 57 -24.38 15.09 15.59
C GLY A 57 -25.15 15.48 14.32
N GLY A 58 -24.55 15.29 13.14
CA GLY A 58 -25.21 15.48 11.85
C GLY A 58 -26.20 14.36 11.52
N ALA A 59 -26.62 14.31 10.25
CA ALA A 59 -27.54 13.26 9.78
C ALA A 59 -26.99 11.85 10.03
N ASP A 60 -27.87 10.88 10.25
CA ASP A 60 -27.49 9.48 10.46
C ASP A 60 -26.67 8.93 9.28
N LEU A 61 -25.82 7.96 9.58
CA LEU A 61 -24.94 7.29 8.64
C LEU A 61 -25.43 5.89 8.31
N TYR A 62 -25.08 5.43 7.11
CA TYR A 62 -25.52 4.14 6.60
C TYR A 62 -24.55 3.02 6.99
N VAL A 63 -25.08 1.86 7.38
CA VAL A 63 -24.32 0.65 7.67
C VAL A 63 -24.86 -0.49 6.82
N LEU A 64 -23.94 -1.20 6.16
CA LEU A 64 -24.21 -2.36 5.33
C LEU A 64 -23.53 -3.60 5.92
N ASP A 65 -24.32 -4.47 6.54
CA ASP A 65 -23.87 -5.79 7.00
C ASP A 65 -23.64 -6.75 5.82
N GLU A 66 -24.35 -6.56 4.71
CA GLU A 66 -24.22 -7.32 3.46
C GLU A 66 -24.14 -6.41 2.21
N GLN A 67 -23.73 -6.99 1.08
CA GLN A 67 -23.63 -6.24 -0.17
C GLN A 67 -25.02 -6.03 -0.80
N MET A 68 -25.48 -4.77 -0.83
CA MET A 68 -26.67 -4.37 -1.57
C MET A 68 -26.57 -4.71 -3.07
N ARG A 69 -27.71 -5.06 -3.65
CA ARG A 69 -27.86 -5.38 -5.07
C ARG A 69 -28.95 -4.51 -5.67
N ASN A 70 -28.81 -4.15 -6.94
CA ASN A 70 -29.87 -3.47 -7.68
C ASN A 70 -30.98 -4.46 -8.09
N GLU A 71 -32.01 -3.95 -8.76
CA GLU A 71 -33.16 -4.73 -9.26
C GLU A 71 -32.75 -5.88 -10.20
N THR A 72 -31.61 -5.76 -10.90
CA THR A 72 -31.07 -6.80 -11.78
C THR A 72 -30.14 -7.77 -11.06
N GLY A 73 -30.08 -7.73 -9.72
CA GLY A 73 -29.22 -8.57 -8.88
C GLY A 73 -27.72 -8.23 -8.93
N SER A 74 -27.35 -7.17 -9.65
CA SER A 74 -25.97 -6.70 -9.75
C SER A 74 -25.53 -5.95 -8.50
N PRO A 75 -24.28 -6.12 -8.04
CA PRO A 75 -23.80 -5.50 -6.80
C PRO A 75 -23.70 -3.97 -6.92
N LEU A 76 -24.24 -3.27 -5.93
CA LEU A 76 -24.09 -1.82 -5.80
C LEU A 76 -22.80 -1.50 -5.02
N VAL A 77 -21.96 -0.64 -5.57
CA VAL A 77 -20.66 -0.30 -4.96
C VAL A 77 -20.81 0.83 -3.95
N TYR A 78 -21.60 1.86 -4.28
CA TYR A 78 -21.84 3.06 -3.47
C TYR A 78 -23.35 3.39 -3.41
N PRO A 79 -24.18 2.54 -2.78
CA PRO A 79 -25.64 2.63 -2.89
C PRO A 79 -26.23 3.98 -2.41
N PHE A 80 -25.54 4.69 -1.52
CA PHE A 80 -25.96 5.99 -0.99
C PHE A 80 -25.16 7.17 -1.55
N GLY A 81 -24.60 7.00 -2.76
CA GLY A 81 -23.82 8.05 -3.41
C GLY A 81 -22.51 8.35 -2.67
N PHE A 82 -22.30 9.60 -2.28
CA PHE A 82 -21.11 10.03 -1.55
C PHE A 82 -21.36 10.26 -0.05
N GLU A 83 -22.52 9.85 0.46
CA GLU A 83 -22.78 9.87 1.90
C GLU A 83 -21.93 8.83 2.63
N PRO A 84 -21.40 9.15 3.83
CA PRO A 84 -20.60 8.20 4.59
C PRO A 84 -21.37 6.91 4.87
N THR A 85 -20.78 5.81 4.42
CA THR A 85 -21.37 4.46 4.49
C THR A 85 -20.33 3.47 4.99
N PHE A 86 -20.64 2.74 6.06
CA PHE A 86 -19.81 1.64 6.55
C PHE A 86 -20.21 0.32 5.91
N HIS A 87 -19.24 -0.35 5.30
CA HIS A 87 -19.40 -1.61 4.60
C HIS A 87 -18.82 -2.76 5.44
N LYS A 88 -19.54 -3.21 6.47
CA LYS A 88 -19.07 -4.27 7.38
C LYS A 88 -18.71 -5.57 6.67
N TYR A 89 -19.41 -5.92 5.60
CA TYR A 89 -19.07 -7.09 4.76
C TYR A 89 -17.69 -7.00 4.08
N ARG A 90 -17.02 -5.84 4.11
CA ARG A 90 -15.67 -5.63 3.55
C ARG A 90 -14.55 -5.79 4.58
N MET A 91 -14.86 -6.08 5.86
CA MET A 91 -13.86 -6.07 6.93
C MET A 91 -12.80 -7.18 6.83
N ASN A 92 -13.15 -8.31 6.21
CA ASN A 92 -12.21 -9.42 6.00
C ASN A 92 -11.45 -9.35 4.66
N ILE A 93 -11.53 -8.23 3.92
CA ILE A 93 -10.84 -8.11 2.63
C ILE A 93 -9.32 -8.24 2.77
N PRO A 94 -8.65 -7.58 3.76
CA PRO A 94 -7.21 -7.71 3.91
C PRO A 94 -6.74 -9.16 4.08
N GLU A 95 -7.49 -10.01 4.81
CA GLU A 95 -7.17 -11.43 5.03
C GLU A 95 -7.09 -12.26 3.73
N LYS A 96 -7.70 -11.77 2.65
CA LYS A 96 -7.70 -12.45 1.34
C LYS A 96 -6.39 -12.23 0.58
N LEU A 97 -5.61 -11.20 0.94
CA LEU A 97 -4.31 -10.92 0.35
C LEU A 97 -3.26 -11.84 1.00
N LYS A 98 -2.45 -12.47 0.16
CA LYS A 98 -1.55 -13.55 0.60
C LYS A 98 -0.09 -13.12 0.75
N MET A 99 0.22 -11.88 0.40
CA MET A 99 1.54 -11.27 0.48
C MET A 99 1.41 -9.93 1.18
N GLY A 100 2.47 -9.47 1.81
CA GLY A 100 2.56 -8.13 2.36
C GLY A 100 2.43 -7.11 1.25
N ASN A 101 1.61 -6.11 1.52
CA ASN A 101 1.21 -5.07 0.59
C ASN A 101 1.12 -3.76 1.38
N ASN A 102 1.38 -2.65 0.70
CA ASN A 102 1.03 -1.33 1.17
C ASN A 102 -0.44 -1.07 0.83
N ILE A 103 -1.32 -1.02 1.84
CA ILE A 103 -2.76 -0.89 1.69
C ILE A 103 -3.18 0.51 2.11
N PHE A 104 -3.70 1.30 1.17
CA PHE A 104 -4.35 2.56 1.50
C PHE A 104 -5.79 2.30 1.98
N VAL A 105 -6.06 2.64 3.24
CA VAL A 105 -7.36 2.48 3.87
C VAL A 105 -8.16 3.76 3.71
N GLY A 106 -9.36 3.64 3.14
CA GLY A 106 -10.27 4.76 2.94
C GLY A 106 -9.97 5.62 1.72
N ALA A 107 -9.45 5.06 0.62
CA ALA A 107 -9.26 5.81 -0.63
C ALA A 107 -10.53 6.50 -1.16
N MET A 108 -11.71 6.05 -0.72
CA MET A 108 -13.03 6.56 -1.08
C MET A 108 -13.74 7.32 0.04
N ALA A 109 -13.05 7.61 1.14
CA ALA A 109 -13.61 8.23 2.34
C ALA A 109 -12.57 9.08 3.07
N ASP A 110 -13.00 9.71 4.15
CA ASP A 110 -12.10 10.12 5.22
C ASP A 110 -12.47 9.27 6.45
N VAL A 111 -11.65 8.27 6.77
CA VAL A 111 -11.93 7.31 7.86
C VAL A 111 -11.93 8.00 9.23
N PHE A 112 -11.24 9.13 9.34
CA PHE A 112 -11.15 9.93 10.55
C PHE A 112 -11.97 11.23 10.43
N GLY A 113 -12.97 11.25 9.55
CA GLY A 113 -13.95 12.34 9.48
C GLY A 113 -14.66 12.56 10.82
N GLU A 114 -14.99 13.81 11.14
CA GLU A 114 -15.69 14.17 12.38
C GLU A 114 -17.04 13.44 12.54
N TRP A 115 -17.69 13.13 11.41
CA TRP A 115 -18.94 12.37 11.38
C TRP A 115 -18.75 10.87 11.70
N VAL A 116 -17.55 10.32 11.54
CA VAL A 116 -17.30 8.87 11.67
C VAL A 116 -17.32 8.45 13.14
N PRO A 117 -18.20 7.51 13.53
CA PRO A 117 -18.23 6.94 14.88
C PRO A 117 -16.91 6.26 15.25
N ASP A 118 -16.46 6.46 16.50
CA ASP A 118 -15.22 5.88 17.03
C ASP A 118 -15.23 4.34 16.95
N GLU A 119 -16.40 3.71 17.09
CA GLU A 119 -16.54 2.26 16.94
C GLU A 119 -16.16 1.75 15.54
N TRP A 120 -16.46 2.51 14.48
CA TRP A 120 -16.02 2.13 13.13
C TRP A 120 -14.50 2.21 13.01
N ILE A 121 -13.89 3.24 13.58
CA ILE A 121 -12.43 3.41 13.60
C ILE A 121 -11.78 2.24 14.36
N LYS A 122 -12.30 1.88 15.54
CA LYS A 122 -11.86 0.73 16.34
C LYS A 122 -11.95 -0.57 15.55
N GLU A 123 -13.08 -0.83 14.89
CA GLU A 123 -13.26 -2.03 14.07
C GLU A 123 -12.24 -2.12 12.92
N ILE A 124 -11.98 -1.00 12.24
CA ILE A 124 -11.02 -0.91 11.13
C ILE A 124 -9.59 -1.14 11.62
N LEU A 125 -9.19 -0.47 12.70
CA LEU A 125 -7.86 -0.65 13.30
C LEU A 125 -7.67 -2.09 13.79
N ALA A 126 -8.67 -2.67 14.45
CA ALA A 126 -8.63 -4.06 14.88
C ALA A 126 -8.45 -5.04 13.71
N ALA A 127 -9.10 -4.79 12.57
CA ALA A 127 -8.91 -5.59 11.36
C ALA A 127 -7.51 -5.46 10.77
N CYS A 128 -6.90 -4.27 10.79
CA CYS A 128 -5.49 -4.08 10.44
C CYS A 128 -4.59 -4.94 11.33
N MET A 129 -4.79 -4.88 12.64
CA MET A 129 -3.98 -5.61 13.63
C MET A 129 -4.10 -7.14 13.51
N ARG A 130 -5.25 -7.66 13.05
CA ARG A 130 -5.43 -9.10 12.77
C ARG A 130 -4.63 -9.59 11.55
N THR A 131 -4.16 -8.68 10.70
CA THR A 131 -3.51 -9.01 9.43
C THR A 131 -2.16 -8.28 9.29
N PRO A 132 -1.19 -8.58 10.19
CA PRO A 132 0.05 -7.83 10.30
C PRO A 132 1.03 -8.12 9.15
N ILE A 133 0.66 -8.89 8.12
CA ILE A 133 1.56 -9.06 6.97
C ILE A 133 1.59 -7.80 6.08
N HIS A 134 0.61 -6.91 6.23
CA HIS A 134 0.44 -5.70 5.42
C HIS A 134 0.89 -4.46 6.17
N ASN A 135 1.26 -3.43 5.41
CA ASN A 135 1.32 -2.07 5.90
C ASN A 135 -0.01 -1.38 5.58
N TYR A 136 -0.49 -0.54 6.48
CA TYR A 136 -1.74 0.19 6.34
C TYR A 136 -1.47 1.69 6.40
N LEU A 137 -1.89 2.38 5.35
CA LEU A 137 -1.78 3.82 5.25
C LEU A 137 -3.17 4.41 5.44
N PHE A 138 -3.31 5.33 6.38
CA PHE A 138 -4.50 6.15 6.57
C PHE A 138 -4.19 7.57 6.14
N LEU A 139 -5.18 8.27 5.59
CA LEU A 139 -5.03 9.67 5.20
C LEU A 139 -6.30 10.43 5.59
N THR A 140 -6.16 11.55 6.28
CA THR A 140 -7.30 12.37 6.73
C THR A 140 -7.08 13.86 6.48
N LYS A 141 -8.19 14.60 6.40
CA LYS A 141 -8.22 16.07 6.50
C LYS A 141 -8.57 16.55 7.91
N ASN A 142 -8.81 15.64 8.86
CA ASN A 142 -9.17 15.93 10.24
C ASN A 142 -8.07 15.42 11.19
N PRO A 143 -6.85 15.98 11.15
CA PRO A 143 -5.72 15.48 11.95
C PRO A 143 -5.99 15.48 13.46
N GLU A 144 -6.80 16.42 13.96
CA GLU A 144 -7.24 16.46 15.37
C GLU A 144 -8.00 15.19 15.80
N ARG A 145 -8.59 14.47 14.85
CA ARG A 145 -9.24 13.20 15.12
C ARG A 145 -8.20 12.13 15.46
N TYR A 146 -6.99 12.16 14.88
CA TYR A 146 -5.91 11.28 15.32
C TYR A 146 -5.54 11.57 16.77
N GLU A 147 -5.34 12.84 17.13
CA GLU A 147 -4.97 13.26 18.49
C GLU A 147 -6.00 12.80 19.52
N ARG A 148 -7.30 12.94 19.21
CA ARG A 148 -8.39 12.50 20.10
C ARG A 148 -8.41 10.98 20.28
N ILE A 149 -8.26 10.22 19.19
CA ILE A 149 -8.28 8.75 19.20
C ILE A 149 -7.02 8.21 19.88
N ASP A 150 -5.88 8.88 19.73
CA ASP A 150 -4.62 8.59 20.41
C ASP A 150 -4.72 8.86 21.91
N ALA A 151 -5.21 10.03 22.31
CA ALA A 151 -5.43 10.38 23.71
C ALA A 151 -6.41 9.43 24.43
N ALA A 152 -7.33 8.81 23.68
CA ALA A 152 -8.23 7.77 24.18
C ALA A 152 -7.59 6.37 24.26
N GLY A 153 -6.33 6.21 23.87
CA GLY A 153 -5.60 4.93 23.85
C GLY A 153 -6.05 3.97 22.76
N ILE A 154 -6.72 4.47 21.72
CA ILE A 154 -7.30 3.65 20.64
C ILE A 154 -6.35 3.57 19.44
N LEU A 155 -5.56 4.61 19.17
CA LEU A 155 -4.64 4.66 18.02
C LEU A 155 -3.42 3.76 18.28
N PRO A 156 -3.18 2.68 17.51
CA PRO A 156 -2.04 1.80 17.77
C PRO A 156 -0.71 2.39 17.27
N THR A 157 0.37 2.14 17.99
CA THR A 157 1.75 2.54 17.66
C THR A 157 2.51 1.48 16.85
N ASP A 158 1.80 0.60 16.14
CA ASP A 158 2.42 -0.50 15.37
C ASP A 158 3.22 0.04 14.17
N GLU A 159 4.40 -0.54 13.92
CA GLU A 159 5.32 -0.10 12.85
C GLU A 159 4.73 -0.21 11.43
N LYS A 160 3.64 -0.97 11.27
CA LYS A 160 2.95 -1.22 10.00
C LYS A 160 1.83 -0.23 9.73
N LEU A 161 1.45 0.57 10.71
CA LEU A 161 0.42 1.60 10.59
C LEU A 161 1.06 2.95 10.33
N TRP A 162 0.56 3.64 9.29
CA TRP A 162 1.00 4.96 8.85
C TRP A 162 -0.18 5.94 8.87
N TYR A 163 0.01 7.07 9.54
CA TYR A 163 -1.02 8.07 9.79
C TYR A 163 -0.72 9.36 9.03
N GLY A 164 -1.47 9.56 7.96
CA GLY A 164 -1.25 10.63 6.99
C GLY A 164 -2.16 11.82 7.22
N SER A 165 -1.61 13.02 7.07
CA SER A 165 -2.40 14.25 6.96
C SER A 165 -2.43 14.75 5.53
N THR A 166 -3.61 15.08 5.02
CA THR A 166 -3.76 15.80 3.74
C THR A 166 -3.52 17.27 3.99
N ILE A 167 -2.58 17.84 3.25
CA ILE A 167 -2.17 19.24 3.36
C ILE A 167 -2.22 19.82 1.94
N THR A 168 -2.76 21.02 1.78
CA THR A 168 -2.85 21.71 0.48
C THR A 168 -2.22 23.09 0.52
N LYS A 169 -2.20 23.71 1.70
CA LYS A 169 -1.50 24.97 1.99
C LYS A 169 -0.77 24.90 3.34
N PRO A 170 0.22 25.77 3.61
CA PRO A 170 1.01 25.74 4.86
C PRO A 170 0.15 25.82 6.13
N GLU A 171 -0.99 26.51 6.07
CA GLU A 171 -1.87 26.74 7.21
C GLU A 171 -2.71 25.50 7.58
N ASP A 172 -2.78 24.50 6.69
CA ASP A 172 -3.50 23.26 6.98
C ASP A 172 -2.83 22.54 8.16
N LYS A 173 -3.67 22.08 9.10
CA LYS A 173 -3.24 21.33 10.27
C LYS A 173 -2.71 19.95 9.85
N CYS A 174 -1.83 19.39 10.67
CA CYS A 174 -1.29 18.05 10.45
C CYS A 174 -1.12 17.34 11.79
N PHE A 175 -1.20 16.01 11.76
CA PHE A 175 -0.92 15.19 12.93
C PHE A 175 0.59 15.11 13.16
N ILE A 176 1.00 15.55 14.36
CA ILE A 176 2.37 15.51 14.82
C ILE A 176 2.45 14.46 15.93
N SER A 177 3.34 13.50 15.77
CA SER A 177 3.56 12.46 16.77
C SER A 177 4.97 11.90 16.67
N ASN A 178 5.56 11.60 17.83
CA ASN A 178 6.89 11.02 17.95
C ASN A 178 6.86 9.49 18.17
N VAL A 179 5.66 8.91 18.33
CA VAL A 179 5.48 7.48 18.61
C VAL A 179 4.74 6.74 17.50
N HIS A 180 4.18 7.47 16.53
CA HIS A 180 3.49 6.92 15.37
C HIS A 180 4.30 7.18 14.09
N ASN A 181 4.15 6.30 13.09
CA ASN A 181 4.64 6.62 11.75
C ASN A 181 3.68 7.63 11.11
N THR A 182 4.17 8.82 10.81
CA THR A 182 3.39 9.89 10.19
C THR A 182 3.86 10.18 8.78
N PHE A 183 2.95 10.65 7.93
CA PHE A 183 3.31 11.19 6.64
C PHE A 183 2.48 12.41 6.26
N TRP A 184 3.03 13.29 5.44
CA TRP A 184 2.28 14.42 4.86
C TRP A 184 2.00 14.15 3.40
N SER A 185 0.72 14.17 3.03
CA SER A 185 0.30 14.19 1.64
C SER A 185 -0.01 15.62 1.24
N ILE A 186 0.99 16.30 0.69
CA ILE A 186 0.87 17.67 0.16
C ILE A 186 0.27 17.55 -1.25
N GLU A 187 -1.04 17.29 -1.30
CA GLU A 187 -1.76 17.03 -2.55
C GLU A 187 -3.21 17.53 -2.49
N PRO A 188 -3.61 18.42 -3.41
CA PRO A 188 -2.76 19.15 -4.35
C PRO A 188 -1.93 20.26 -3.68
N ILE A 189 -0.72 20.52 -4.19
CA ILE A 189 0.06 21.71 -3.80
C ILE A 189 -0.67 22.97 -4.32
N HIS A 190 -1.29 23.74 -3.42
CA HIS A 190 -2.06 24.95 -3.77
C HIS A 190 -1.39 26.26 -3.36
N ALA A 191 -0.29 26.20 -2.62
CA ALA A 191 0.49 27.34 -2.15
C ALA A 191 1.97 26.96 -1.98
N PRO A 192 2.90 27.93 -1.93
CA PRO A 192 4.31 27.66 -1.60
C PRO A 192 4.42 27.07 -0.19
N PHE A 193 5.16 25.98 -0.05
CA PHE A 193 5.42 25.34 1.25
C PHE A 193 6.85 25.60 1.70
N ARG A 194 6.99 26.42 2.75
CA ARG A 194 8.25 26.63 3.44
C ARG A 194 8.28 25.74 4.69
N MET A 195 8.88 24.57 4.56
CA MET A 195 8.76 23.49 5.54
C MET A 195 9.39 23.80 6.92
N TRP A 196 10.26 24.80 7.00
CA TRP A 196 10.88 25.28 8.25
C TRP A 196 9.92 26.08 9.17
N GLU A 197 8.66 26.29 8.77
CA GLU A 197 7.66 26.95 9.62
C GLU A 197 6.93 25.96 10.56
N LYS A 198 7.23 24.66 10.49
CA LYS A 198 6.62 23.58 11.32
C LYS A 198 7.67 22.83 12.15
N ASP A 199 8.59 23.57 12.78
CA ASP A 199 9.91 23.15 13.30
C ASP A 199 9.98 22.18 14.51
N GLU A 200 9.04 21.24 14.73
CA GLU A 200 9.11 20.31 15.89
C GLU A 200 9.02 18.79 15.57
N PHE A 201 9.48 18.36 14.39
CA PHE A 201 9.52 16.94 13.92
C PHE A 201 8.15 16.32 13.54
N SER A 202 8.20 15.28 12.69
CA SER A 202 7.13 14.80 11.78
C SER A 202 7.06 15.66 10.49
N PRO A 203 7.08 15.06 9.27
CA PRO A 203 6.69 13.69 8.95
C PRO A 203 7.86 12.72 8.71
N GLY A 204 7.61 11.42 8.88
CA GLY A 204 8.52 10.35 8.47
C GLY A 204 8.53 10.04 6.96
N TRP A 205 7.61 10.67 6.21
CA TRP A 205 7.50 10.56 4.76
C TRP A 205 6.67 11.71 4.18
N VAL A 206 7.02 12.16 2.97
CA VAL A 206 6.27 13.21 2.26
C VAL A 206 5.81 12.67 0.91
N ILE A 207 4.54 12.89 0.58
CA ILE A 207 3.97 12.66 -0.75
C ILE A 207 3.58 14.01 -1.32
N ILE A 208 4.01 14.33 -2.53
CA ILE A 208 3.67 15.59 -3.20
C ILE A 208 3.03 15.36 -4.57
N GLY A 209 2.05 16.19 -4.91
CA GLY A 209 1.35 16.11 -6.19
C GLY A 209 0.62 17.40 -6.57
N ALA A 210 0.50 17.64 -7.88
CA ALA A 210 -0.34 18.70 -8.42
C ALA A 210 -1.81 18.25 -8.56
N GLU A 211 -2.73 19.21 -8.63
CA GLU A 211 -4.14 18.94 -8.88
C GLU A 211 -4.35 18.25 -10.23
N THR A 212 -5.08 17.13 -10.21
CA THR A 212 -5.40 16.34 -11.41
C THR A 212 -6.83 16.60 -11.88
N GLY A 213 -7.04 16.50 -13.20
CA GLY A 213 -8.35 16.71 -13.83
C GLY A 213 -8.45 18.00 -14.64
N ARG A 214 -9.67 18.28 -15.11
CA ARG A 214 -10.00 19.35 -16.07
C ARG A 214 -10.55 20.63 -15.42
N ASN A 215 -10.25 20.86 -14.15
CA ASN A 215 -10.62 22.10 -13.48
C ASN A 215 -9.87 23.27 -14.14
N LYS A 216 -10.61 24.31 -14.58
CA LYS A 216 -10.04 25.48 -15.27
C LYS A 216 -9.33 26.41 -14.30
N ASP A 217 -9.77 26.44 -13.04
CA ASP A 217 -9.26 27.32 -11.98
C ASP A 217 -8.23 26.59 -11.10
N LYS A 218 -7.66 25.48 -11.58
CA LYS A 218 -6.70 24.70 -10.81
C LYS A 218 -5.40 25.46 -10.64
N VAL A 219 -4.84 25.37 -9.43
CA VAL A 219 -3.48 25.84 -9.17
C VAL A 219 -2.49 24.87 -9.80
N ILE A 220 -1.60 25.39 -10.63
CA ILE A 220 -0.43 24.65 -11.11
C ILE A 220 0.74 25.08 -10.21
N PRO A 221 1.34 24.17 -9.43
CA PRO A 221 2.43 24.53 -8.55
C PRO A 221 3.63 24.99 -9.37
N GLN A 222 4.31 26.03 -8.89
CA GLN A 222 5.57 26.47 -9.48
C GLN A 222 6.64 25.41 -9.22
N LYS A 223 7.61 25.32 -10.12
CA LYS A 223 8.69 24.32 -10.03
C LYS A 223 9.47 24.51 -8.73
N GLU A 224 9.71 25.76 -8.36
CA GLU A 224 10.44 26.18 -7.17
C GLU A 224 9.77 25.65 -5.89
N TRP A 225 8.42 25.60 -5.83
CA TRP A 225 7.72 25.08 -4.66
C TRP A 225 7.96 23.58 -4.47
N ILE A 226 8.12 22.84 -5.57
CA ILE A 226 8.39 21.41 -5.56
C ILE A 226 9.85 21.15 -5.15
N GLU A 227 10.77 21.96 -5.69
CA GLU A 227 12.19 21.91 -5.36
C GLU A 227 12.45 22.25 -3.89
N ASP A 228 11.80 23.29 -3.35
CA ASP A 228 11.90 23.68 -1.94
C ASP A 228 11.50 22.54 -1.00
N ILE A 229 10.39 21.85 -1.28
CA ILE A 229 9.94 20.69 -0.49
C ILE A 229 10.96 19.54 -0.61
N ALA A 230 11.44 19.25 -1.82
CA ALA A 230 12.36 18.15 -2.07
C ALA A 230 13.73 18.39 -1.41
N GLU A 231 14.25 19.61 -1.46
CA GLU A 231 15.52 20.00 -0.83
C GLU A 231 15.40 19.92 0.69
N TRP A 232 14.28 20.36 1.27
CA TRP A 232 14.02 20.17 2.70
C TRP A 232 13.99 18.69 3.08
N CYS A 233 13.28 17.86 2.30
CA CYS A 233 13.20 16.42 2.54
C CYS A 233 14.60 15.78 2.51
N GLU A 234 15.45 16.18 1.57
CA GLU A 234 16.83 15.71 1.47
C GLU A 234 17.68 16.12 2.69
N LYS A 235 17.66 17.42 3.05
CA LYS A 235 18.40 17.95 4.22
C LYS A 235 17.95 17.29 5.54
N SER A 236 16.67 16.99 5.65
CA SER A 236 16.06 16.36 6.83
C SER A 236 16.10 14.82 6.78
N ASN A 237 16.65 14.22 5.72
CA ASN A 237 16.68 12.78 5.49
C ASN A 237 15.28 12.12 5.58
N VAL A 238 14.26 12.81 5.08
CA VAL A 238 12.88 12.35 4.96
C VAL A 238 12.64 11.88 3.53
N PRO A 239 12.16 10.65 3.30
CA PRO A 239 11.85 10.19 1.95
C PRO A 239 10.74 11.06 1.33
N VAL A 240 10.86 11.35 0.04
CA VAL A 240 9.82 12.05 -0.72
C VAL A 240 9.33 11.25 -1.93
N PHE A 241 8.01 11.16 -2.08
CA PHE A 241 7.34 10.54 -3.21
C PHE A 241 6.61 11.58 -4.04
N MET A 242 7.12 11.85 -5.24
CA MET A 242 6.54 12.76 -6.22
C MET A 242 5.57 12.00 -7.10
N LYS A 243 4.31 12.41 -7.22
CA LYS A 243 3.31 11.75 -8.10
C LYS A 243 3.50 12.11 -9.57
N ASP A 244 2.98 11.26 -10.47
CA ASP A 244 3.01 11.46 -11.93
C ASP A 244 2.46 12.84 -12.35
N SER A 245 1.56 13.43 -11.55
CA SER A 245 1.03 14.77 -11.80
C SER A 245 2.09 15.88 -11.81
N LEU A 246 3.30 15.63 -11.30
CA LEU A 246 4.43 16.56 -11.32
C LEU A 246 5.34 16.41 -12.54
N ILE A 247 5.25 15.31 -13.30
CA ILE A 247 6.09 15.08 -14.49
C ILE A 247 6.06 16.26 -15.48
N PRO A 248 4.90 16.87 -15.81
CA PRO A 248 4.87 18.01 -16.72
C PRO A 248 5.57 19.27 -16.20
N ILE A 249 5.87 19.34 -14.89
CA ILE A 249 6.41 20.53 -14.21
C ILE A 249 7.91 20.36 -13.97
N ILE A 250 8.33 19.21 -13.43
CA ILE A 250 9.74 18.97 -13.08
C ILE A 250 10.47 18.05 -14.07
N GLY A 251 9.76 17.34 -14.94
CA GLY A 251 10.31 16.36 -15.88
C GLY A 251 10.63 15.01 -15.24
N GLU A 252 10.54 13.93 -16.03
CA GLU A 252 10.72 12.55 -15.55
C GLU A 252 12.07 12.31 -14.86
N LYS A 253 13.15 12.93 -15.35
CA LYS A 253 14.51 12.76 -14.81
C LYS A 253 14.69 13.31 -13.40
N ASN A 254 13.83 14.24 -12.98
CA ASN A 254 13.91 14.90 -11.67
C ASN A 254 12.89 14.32 -10.67
N MET A 255 12.15 13.29 -11.06
CA MET A 255 11.18 12.63 -10.18
C MET A 255 11.87 11.84 -9.07
N ARG A 256 11.44 12.04 -7.82
CA ARG A 256 11.84 11.23 -6.66
C ARG A 256 10.70 10.30 -6.23
N ARG A 257 10.99 9.02 -6.06
CA ARG A 257 10.01 7.95 -5.77
C ARG A 257 10.39 7.16 -4.53
N GLU A 258 10.72 7.89 -3.47
CA GLU A 258 11.29 7.31 -2.27
C GLU A 258 10.18 6.80 -1.34
N PHE A 259 10.42 5.63 -0.76
CA PHE A 259 9.57 5.05 0.27
C PHE A 259 10.36 4.91 1.57
N PRO A 260 9.72 5.08 2.74
CA PRO A 260 10.25 4.63 4.02
C PRO A 260 10.66 3.17 3.99
N LYS A 261 11.69 2.79 4.75
CA LYS A 261 12.22 1.41 4.77
C LYS A 261 11.15 0.37 5.09
N GLN A 262 10.19 0.71 5.96
CA GLN A 262 9.07 -0.13 6.36
C GLN A 262 8.12 -0.43 5.17
N LEU A 263 7.95 0.53 4.26
CA LEU A 263 7.07 0.43 3.09
C LEU A 263 7.76 -0.23 1.87
N GLN A 264 9.06 -0.50 1.93
CA GLN A 264 9.79 -1.17 0.85
C GLN A 264 9.69 -2.71 0.91
N ARG A 265 9.10 -3.28 1.98
CA ARG A 265 9.13 -4.72 2.23
C ARG A 265 7.81 -5.41 1.87
N SER A 266 7.90 -6.40 0.97
CA SER A 266 6.84 -7.39 0.78
C SER A 266 7.12 -8.62 1.65
N GLU A 267 6.52 -8.71 2.84
CA GLU A 267 6.56 -9.95 3.63
C GLU A 267 5.75 -11.06 2.92
N ILE A 268 6.16 -12.31 3.03
CA ILE A 268 5.38 -13.44 2.49
C ILE A 268 4.60 -14.06 3.65
N SER A 269 3.28 -14.20 3.51
CA SER A 269 2.45 -14.84 4.56
C SER A 269 2.94 -16.26 4.85
N PRO A 270 2.76 -16.79 6.09
CA PRO A 270 3.17 -18.15 6.44
C PRO A 270 2.65 -19.20 5.45
N LYS A 271 1.36 -19.12 5.09
CA LYS A 271 0.71 -20.00 4.10
C LYS A 271 1.36 -19.92 2.71
N MET A 272 1.77 -18.73 2.28
CA MET A 272 2.49 -18.58 1.01
C MET A 272 3.95 -19.01 1.11
N LYS A 273 4.60 -18.88 2.27
CA LYS A 273 5.94 -19.43 2.48
C LYS A 273 5.92 -20.95 2.28
N GLU A 274 4.97 -21.66 2.88
CA GLU A 274 4.79 -23.11 2.66
C GLU A 274 4.51 -23.46 1.18
N LYS A 275 3.73 -22.62 0.49
CA LYS A 275 3.42 -22.84 -0.93
C LYS A 275 4.64 -22.56 -1.83
N LEU A 276 5.36 -21.48 -1.62
CA LEU A 276 6.42 -20.99 -2.51
C LEU A 276 7.78 -21.65 -2.23
N PHE A 277 8.02 -22.09 -1.00
CA PHE A 277 9.28 -22.71 -0.61
C PHE A 277 9.13 -24.22 -0.51
N GLY A 278 10.24 -24.90 -0.67
CA GLY A 278 10.35 -26.34 -0.56
C GLY A 278 11.74 -26.73 -0.09
N ILE A 279 11.90 -28.03 0.14
CA ILE A 279 13.16 -28.61 0.59
C ILE A 279 13.82 -29.31 -0.60
N CYS A 280 15.13 -29.07 -0.78
CA CYS A 280 15.93 -29.81 -1.74
C CYS A 280 16.01 -31.28 -1.32
N ALA A 281 15.62 -32.19 -2.22
CA ALA A 281 15.66 -33.63 -1.99
C ALA A 281 17.08 -34.19 -1.79
N GLY A 282 18.13 -33.47 -2.21
CA GLY A 282 19.52 -33.90 -2.08
C GLY A 282 20.18 -33.47 -0.77
N CYS A 283 20.07 -32.19 -0.40
CA CYS A 283 20.80 -31.63 0.76
C CYS A 283 19.90 -31.08 1.87
N GLY A 284 18.58 -31.10 1.71
CA GLY A 284 17.66 -30.60 2.73
C GLY A 284 17.56 -29.07 2.82
N VAL A 285 18.28 -28.31 1.98
CA VAL A 285 18.22 -26.84 2.01
C VAL A 285 16.81 -26.34 1.69
N HIS A 286 16.36 -25.34 2.43
CA HIS A 286 15.06 -24.70 2.23
C HIS A 286 15.18 -23.50 1.28
N LEU A 287 14.62 -23.62 0.08
CA LEU A 287 14.71 -22.60 -0.99
C LEU A 287 13.34 -22.35 -1.61
N LYS A 288 13.22 -21.25 -2.37
CA LYS A 288 12.03 -21.07 -3.21
C LYS A 288 12.00 -22.17 -4.27
N LYS A 289 10.82 -22.72 -4.52
CA LYS A 289 10.60 -23.72 -5.57
C LYS A 289 10.95 -23.20 -6.96
N SER A 290 10.84 -21.89 -7.19
CA SER A 290 11.27 -21.22 -8.43
C SER A 290 12.78 -21.24 -8.65
N ASP A 291 13.56 -21.37 -7.58
CA ASP A 291 15.03 -21.32 -7.61
C ASP A 291 15.62 -22.75 -7.60
N MET A 292 14.76 -23.77 -7.69
CA MET A 292 15.11 -25.17 -7.68
C MET A 292 14.61 -25.87 -8.95
N ILE A 293 15.24 -26.99 -9.26
CA ILE A 293 14.89 -27.85 -10.38
C ILE A 293 13.76 -28.76 -9.94
N THR A 294 12.68 -28.80 -10.72
CA THR A 294 11.52 -29.66 -10.44
C THR A 294 11.80 -31.08 -10.90
N LEU A 295 11.70 -32.05 -10.00
CA LEU A 295 11.89 -33.46 -10.32
C LEU A 295 10.54 -34.11 -10.68
N LEU A 296 10.50 -34.69 -11.88
CA LEU A 296 9.31 -35.31 -12.46
C LEU A 296 9.58 -36.80 -12.71
N ALA A 297 8.63 -37.66 -12.33
CA ALA A 297 8.71 -39.11 -12.51
C ALA A 297 7.40 -39.65 -13.11
N ARG A 298 7.50 -40.75 -13.87
CA ARG A 298 6.37 -41.47 -14.44
C ARG A 298 6.60 -42.97 -14.32
N SER A 299 5.52 -43.72 -14.09
CA SER A 299 5.60 -45.18 -13.93
C SER A 299 5.77 -45.89 -15.27
N LYS A 300 5.16 -45.35 -16.35
CA LYS A 300 5.29 -45.90 -17.70
C LYS A 300 5.58 -44.82 -18.74
N ARG A 301 6.21 -45.22 -19.84
CA ARG A 301 6.43 -44.35 -21.00
C ARG A 301 5.08 -44.00 -21.63
N GLY A 302 4.87 -42.73 -21.95
CA GLY A 302 3.61 -42.21 -22.50
C GLY A 302 2.64 -41.66 -21.46
N GLU A 303 2.84 -41.92 -20.16
CA GLU A 303 2.05 -41.31 -19.10
C GLU A 303 2.50 -39.88 -18.78
N GLN A 304 1.56 -39.08 -18.28
CA GLN A 304 1.83 -37.76 -17.75
C GLN A 304 2.74 -37.87 -16.52
N PRO A 305 3.91 -37.21 -16.53
CA PRO A 305 4.81 -37.26 -15.39
C PRO A 305 4.23 -36.50 -14.19
N LYS A 306 4.43 -37.05 -13.00
CA LYS A 306 4.05 -36.45 -11.72
C LYS A 306 5.26 -35.81 -11.05
N GLN A 307 5.05 -34.65 -10.45
CA GLN A 307 6.05 -34.01 -9.61
C GLN A 307 6.23 -34.81 -8.32
N PHE A 308 7.47 -35.22 -8.03
CA PHE A 308 7.79 -35.96 -6.81
C PHE A 308 8.78 -35.23 -5.89
N GLY A 309 9.42 -34.16 -6.35
CA GLY A 309 10.32 -33.37 -5.51
C GLY A 309 10.92 -32.14 -6.19
N PHE A 310 11.77 -31.43 -5.44
CA PHE A 310 12.60 -30.34 -5.93
C PHE A 310 14.05 -30.60 -5.55
N MET A 311 15.00 -30.10 -6.33
CA MET A 311 16.43 -30.22 -6.06
C MET A 311 17.13 -28.91 -6.39
N CYS A 312 18.02 -28.44 -5.51
CA CYS A 312 18.84 -27.27 -5.82
C CYS A 312 19.80 -27.59 -6.98
N LYS A 313 20.27 -26.54 -7.66
CA LYS A 313 21.16 -26.66 -8.82
C LYS A 313 22.39 -27.54 -8.52
N ASP A 314 23.09 -27.27 -7.42
CA ASP A 314 24.30 -28.01 -7.03
C ASP A 314 24.04 -29.51 -6.81
N CYS A 315 22.92 -29.86 -6.16
CA CYS A 315 22.56 -31.26 -5.94
C CYS A 315 22.18 -31.95 -7.25
N PHE A 316 21.50 -31.25 -8.15
CA PHE A 316 21.11 -31.78 -9.44
C PHE A 316 22.31 -31.97 -10.37
N GLU A 317 23.25 -31.02 -10.41
CA GLU A 317 24.51 -31.17 -11.15
C GLU A 317 25.32 -32.38 -10.67
N LYS A 318 25.42 -32.58 -9.35
CA LYS A 318 26.04 -33.77 -8.76
C LYS A 318 25.30 -35.05 -9.12
N MET A 319 23.97 -35.03 -9.16
CA MET A 319 23.15 -36.18 -9.55
C MET A 319 23.36 -36.54 -11.02
N CYS A 320 23.28 -35.56 -11.93
CA CYS A 320 23.57 -35.73 -13.36
C CYS A 320 24.97 -36.33 -13.58
N SER A 321 25.98 -35.77 -12.92
CA SER A 321 27.37 -36.27 -13.01
C SER A 321 27.50 -37.72 -12.55
N LYS A 322 26.85 -38.10 -11.44
CA LYS A 322 26.85 -39.48 -10.93
C LYS A 322 26.15 -40.47 -11.86
N MET A 323 25.14 -40.01 -12.60
CA MET A 323 24.37 -40.84 -13.52
C MET A 323 24.95 -40.87 -14.94
N GLY A 324 26.02 -40.12 -15.20
CA GLY A 324 26.57 -39.97 -16.55
C GLY A 324 25.62 -39.25 -17.52
N ILE A 325 24.79 -38.35 -16.99
CA ILE A 325 23.80 -37.57 -17.75
C ILE A 325 24.33 -36.15 -17.92
N ASP A 326 24.31 -35.63 -19.14
CA ASP A 326 24.65 -34.24 -19.40
C ASP A 326 23.63 -33.29 -18.76
N MET A 327 24.14 -32.21 -18.18
CA MET A 327 23.29 -31.20 -17.57
C MET A 327 22.43 -30.52 -18.65
N PRO A 328 21.09 -30.59 -18.55
CA PRO A 328 20.23 -29.90 -19.50
C PRO A 328 20.35 -28.38 -19.35
N GLU A 329 20.19 -27.67 -20.46
CA GLU A 329 20.10 -26.21 -20.44
C GLU A 329 18.73 -25.80 -19.87
N LEU A 330 18.75 -25.14 -18.71
CA LEU A 330 17.54 -24.73 -17.99
C LEU A 330 17.44 -23.20 -17.99
N ALA A 331 16.39 -22.66 -18.62
CA ALA A 331 16.12 -21.23 -18.64
C ALA A 331 15.99 -20.67 -17.20
N GLY A 332 16.67 -19.55 -16.92
CA GLY A 332 16.64 -18.88 -15.60
C GLY A 332 17.62 -19.41 -14.55
N LEU A 333 18.46 -20.40 -14.90
CA LEU A 333 19.53 -20.93 -14.05
C LEU A 333 20.92 -20.70 -14.65
N GLU A 334 21.18 -19.49 -15.18
CA GLU A 334 22.50 -19.13 -15.69
C GLU A 334 23.56 -19.17 -14.57
N LYS A 335 24.82 -19.41 -14.95
CA LYS A 335 25.95 -19.41 -14.01
C LYS A 335 26.09 -18.00 -13.44
N ASN A 336 25.71 -17.80 -12.17
CA ASN A 336 26.14 -16.62 -11.41
C ASN A 336 27.67 -16.55 -11.50
N ILE A 337 28.17 -15.56 -12.22
CA ILE A 337 29.59 -15.20 -12.22
C ILE A 337 29.92 -14.83 -10.78
N ILE A 338 30.71 -15.68 -10.13
CA ILE A 338 31.32 -15.39 -8.84
C ILE A 338 32.20 -14.15 -9.06
N LEU A 339 31.79 -13.02 -8.48
CA LEU A 339 32.68 -11.90 -8.22
C LEU A 339 33.87 -12.42 -7.40
N GLN A 340 35.01 -12.65 -8.06
CA GLN A 340 36.26 -12.94 -7.39
C GLN A 340 36.67 -11.70 -6.57
N ILE A 341 36.42 -11.74 -5.27
CA ILE A 341 37.14 -10.91 -4.31
C ILE A 341 38.59 -11.38 -4.34
N GLN A 342 39.43 -10.66 -5.09
CA GLN A 342 40.88 -10.82 -5.01
C GLN A 342 41.34 -10.45 -3.59
N LYS A 343 41.55 -11.46 -2.75
CA LYS A 343 42.47 -11.36 -1.61
C LYS A 343 43.88 -11.17 -2.18
N ARG A 344 44.34 -9.91 -2.28
CA ARG A 344 45.77 -9.63 -2.31
C ARG A 344 46.34 -9.87 -0.91
N ARG A 345 47.10 -10.94 -0.76
CA ARG A 345 48.16 -11.02 0.24
C ARG A 345 49.40 -11.58 -0.45
N ASN A 346 50.35 -10.66 -0.59
CA ASN A 346 51.80 -10.80 -0.55
C ASN A 346 52.40 -12.10 -1.10
N ASP A 347 53.08 -11.96 -2.23
CA ASP A 347 54.47 -12.37 -2.38
C ASP A 347 55.10 -11.44 -3.43
N ASP A 348 56.00 -10.56 -2.99
CA ASP A 348 57.21 -10.14 -3.71
C ASP A 348 57.92 -9.07 -2.89
N GLU A 349 58.62 -9.56 -1.87
CA GLU A 349 59.90 -8.95 -1.50
C GLU A 349 60.87 -9.09 -2.67
N LYS A 350 61.64 -8.02 -2.92
CA LYS A 350 62.84 -7.91 -3.78
C LYS A 350 62.59 -7.58 -5.25
N LYS A 351 62.75 -6.30 -5.60
CA LYS A 351 63.96 -5.81 -6.31
C LYS A 351 63.85 -4.33 -6.68
N ASN A 352 64.93 -3.61 -6.33
CA ASN A 352 65.60 -2.56 -7.10
C ASN A 352 65.03 -1.12 -7.11
N TYR A 353 65.86 -0.28 -6.47
CA TYR A 353 66.06 1.17 -6.57
C TYR A 353 64.97 2.12 -6.08
#